data_AF-A0A4Q2A9V9-F1
#
_entry.id   AF-A0A4Q2A9V9-F1
#
_cell.length_a   1.000
_cell.length_b   1.000
_cell.length_c   1.000
_cell.angle_alpha   90.00
_cell.angle_beta   90.00
_cell.angle_gamma   90.00
#
_symmetry.space_group_name_H-M   'P 1'
#
loop_
_entity.id
_entity.type
_entity.pdbx_description
1 polymer ?
#
loop_
_entity_poly.entity_id
_entity_poly.type
_entity_poly.pdbx_seq_one_letter_code
_entity_poly.pdbx_strand_id
1 'polypeptide(L)'
;MNRKLIAATALLALAIGTPVAAFAQTSSSGLTRADVIAQLVQAQRDGTVPTSNWDYPPSTQTISRNAELYAIAHGEPGTATASTSVPSVNAQ
;
A
#
# COMPACT_ATOMS: atom_id res chain seq x y z
N MET A 1 -0.49 -71.26 25.61
CA MET A 1 -0.08 -70.34 26.68
C MET A 1 -0.55 -68.94 26.31
N ASN A 2 -1.61 -68.48 26.98
CA ASN A 2 -2.29 -67.22 26.68
C ASN A 2 -1.70 -66.12 27.55
N ARG A 3 -1.21 -65.02 26.97
CA ARG A 3 -0.85 -63.79 27.70
C ARG A 3 -1.28 -62.57 26.90
N LYS A 4 -2.60 -62.39 26.79
CA LYS A 4 -3.15 -61.04 26.65
C LYS A 4 -3.05 -60.36 28.02
N LEU A 5 -2.81 -59.06 28.00
CA LEU A 5 -2.82 -58.11 29.13
C LEU A 5 -1.49 -57.94 29.89
N ILE A 6 -0.66 -57.05 29.36
CA ILE A 6 0.09 -56.07 30.15
C ILE A 6 -0.37 -54.72 29.57
N ALA A 7 -1.50 -54.18 29.99
CA ALA A 7 -1.65 -53.34 31.18
C ALA A 7 -0.65 -52.17 31.20
N ALA A 8 -1.12 -51.04 30.66
CA ALA A 8 -0.97 -49.69 31.18
C ALA A 8 0.42 -49.21 31.64
N THR A 9 1.00 -48.27 30.88
CA THR A 9 1.82 -47.10 31.28
C THR A 9 2.53 -46.64 30.00
N ALA A 10 2.57 -45.39 29.55
CA ALA A 10 2.37 -44.12 30.20
C ALA A 10 1.82 -43.09 29.19
N LEU A 11 1.10 -42.11 29.72
CA LEU A 11 0.86 -40.83 29.09
C LEU A 11 2.15 -40.28 28.45
N LEU A 12 2.15 -40.11 27.13
CA LEU A 12 2.94 -39.04 26.52
C LEU A 12 2.04 -38.31 25.53
N ALA A 13 1.27 -37.39 26.09
CA ALA A 13 0.67 -36.32 25.33
C ALA A 13 1.81 -35.49 24.72
N LEU A 14 2.17 -35.75 23.46
CA LEU A 14 2.94 -34.80 22.66
C LEU A 14 1.96 -33.88 21.90
N ALA A 15 1.13 -33.18 22.66
CA ALA A 15 0.54 -31.94 22.20
C ALA A 15 1.64 -30.87 22.22
N ILE A 16 2.51 -30.89 21.21
CA ILE A 16 3.33 -29.72 20.89
C ILE A 16 2.91 -29.27 19.50
N GLY A 17 1.72 -28.68 19.46
CA GLY A 17 1.42 -27.69 18.45
C GLY A 17 2.46 -26.58 18.57
N THR A 18 3.49 -26.64 17.75
CA THR A 18 4.36 -25.51 17.49
C THR A 18 4.12 -25.09 16.04
N PRO A 19 3.32 -24.03 15.80
CA PRO A 19 3.63 -23.19 14.66
C PRO A 19 4.94 -22.46 14.99
N VAL A 20 6.10 -23.14 14.91
CA VAL A 20 7.43 -22.53 15.05
C VAL A 20 7.85 -21.86 13.74
N ALA A 21 6.98 -20.97 13.27
CA ALA A 21 7.29 -19.87 12.36
C ALA A 21 6.09 -18.92 12.31
N ALA A 22 5.55 -18.55 13.48
CA ALA A 22 4.76 -17.34 13.59
C ALA A 22 5.73 -16.15 13.53
N PHE A 23 6.11 -15.75 12.32
CA PHE A 23 6.49 -14.41 11.84
C PHE A 23 7.07 -14.66 10.45
N ALA A 24 6.43 -14.09 9.42
CA ALA A 24 6.91 -14.14 8.07
C ALA A 24 8.37 -13.64 8.02
N GLN A 25 9.33 -14.55 7.82
CA GLN A 25 10.68 -14.18 7.39
C GLN A 25 10.61 -13.75 5.93
N THR A 26 9.81 -12.72 5.65
CA THR A 26 9.86 -12.04 4.37
C THR A 26 11.15 -11.23 4.41
N SER A 27 12.24 -11.85 3.96
CA SER A 27 13.45 -11.16 3.52
C SER A 27 13.14 -10.37 2.25
N SER A 28 12.13 -9.50 2.28
CA SER A 28 12.01 -8.46 1.28
C SER A 28 13.11 -7.48 1.65
N SER A 29 14.17 -7.46 0.86
CA SER A 29 15.09 -6.33 0.87
C SER A 29 14.22 -5.08 0.75
N GLY A 30 14.11 -4.32 1.84
CA GLY A 30 13.29 -3.11 1.85
C GLY A 30 13.72 -2.18 0.73
N LEU A 31 12.82 -1.27 0.32
CA LEU A 31 13.15 -0.28 -0.70
C LEU A 31 14.45 0.42 -0.34
N THR A 32 15.32 0.59 -1.34
CA THR A 32 16.50 1.42 -1.15
C THR A 32 16.08 2.87 -0.98
N ARG A 33 16.94 3.71 -0.39
CA ARG A 33 16.66 5.16 -0.32
C ARG A 33 16.44 5.76 -1.71
N ALA A 34 17.16 5.27 -2.72
CA ALA A 34 16.99 5.72 -4.09
C ALA A 34 15.58 5.40 -4.61
N ASP A 35 15.07 4.19 -4.32
CA ASP A 35 13.73 3.78 -4.72
C ASP A 35 12.64 4.62 -4.03
N VAL A 36 12.80 4.91 -2.73
CA VAL A 36 11.86 5.75 -1.98
C VAL A 36 11.82 7.16 -2.55
N ILE A 37 12.98 7.74 -2.87
CA ILE A 37 13.05 9.08 -3.47
C ILE A 37 12.39 9.08 -4.84
N ALA A 38 12.64 8.07 -5.68
CA ALA A 38 12.01 7.96 -6.99
C ALA A 38 10.48 7.87 -6.87
N GLN A 39 9.98 7.08 -5.91
CA GLN A 39 8.54 6.95 -5.66
C GLN A 39 7.92 8.24 -5.13
N LEU A 40 8.62 8.98 -4.26
CA LEU A 40 8.13 10.27 -3.78
C LEU A 40 8.04 11.31 -4.90
N VAL A 41 9.04 11.36 -5.79
CA VAL A 41 9.00 12.25 -6.96
C VAL A 41 7.81 11.91 -7.85
N GLN A 42 7.55 10.62 -8.08
CA GLN A 42 6.39 10.17 -8.84
C GLN A 42 5.07 10.54 -8.14
N ALA A 43 4.94 10.27 -6.85
CA ALA A 43 3.75 10.62 -6.08
C ALA A 43 3.47 12.13 -6.10
N GLN A 44 4.52 12.96 -6.13
CA GLN A 44 4.39 14.40 -6.19
C GLN A 44 3.98 14.89 -7.58
N ARG A 45 4.50 14.27 -8.65
CA ARG A 45 4.01 14.45 -10.03
C ARG A 45 2.52 14.14 -10.13
N ASP A 46 2.10 13.04 -9.52
CA ASP A 46 0.71 12.57 -9.54
C ASP A 46 -0.20 13.37 -8.59
N GLY A 47 0.35 14.31 -7.82
CA GLY A 47 -0.41 15.14 -6.87
C GLY A 47 -0.90 14.42 -5.61
N THR A 48 -0.53 13.15 -5.43
CA THR A 48 -1.01 12.29 -4.33
C THR A 48 -0.33 12.56 -2.99
N VAL A 49 0.77 13.32 -2.98
CA VAL A 49 1.44 13.73 -1.75
C VAL A 49 0.54 14.72 -1.00
N PRO A 50 0.08 14.40 0.22
CA PRO A 50 -0.76 15.30 1.00
C PRO A 50 0.05 16.51 1.46
N THR A 51 -0.56 17.70 1.41
CA THR A 51 0.09 18.95 1.86
C THR A 51 -0.04 19.17 3.38
N SER A 52 -0.96 18.44 4.02
CA SER A 52 -1.27 18.55 5.45
C SER A 52 -1.35 17.16 6.07
N ASN A 53 -0.91 17.04 7.33
CA ASN A 53 -0.87 15.78 8.08
C ASN A 53 -2.24 15.19 8.42
N TRP A 54 -3.33 15.93 8.18
CA TRP A 54 -4.70 15.54 8.53
C TRP A 54 -5.58 15.22 7.31
N ASP A 55 -5.10 15.49 6.09
CA ASP A 55 -5.84 15.29 4.84
C ASP A 55 -5.42 13.96 4.20
N TYR A 56 -5.61 12.86 4.93
CA TYR A 56 -5.26 11.52 4.45
C TYR A 56 -6.47 10.55 4.47
N PRO A 57 -6.82 9.94 3.33
CA PRO A 57 -6.26 10.17 1.98
C PRO A 57 -6.72 11.53 1.40
N PRO A 58 -5.89 12.20 0.56
CA PRO A 58 -6.23 13.51 0.00
C PRO A 58 -7.45 13.43 -0.92
N SER A 59 -8.26 14.47 -0.94
CA SER A 59 -9.40 14.58 -1.86
C SER A 59 -8.94 14.65 -3.33
N THR A 60 -9.80 14.25 -4.27
CA THR A 60 -9.51 14.36 -5.72
C THR A 60 -9.21 15.79 -6.16
N GLN A 61 -9.88 16.78 -5.54
CA GLN A 61 -9.61 18.19 -5.79
C GLN A 61 -8.21 18.60 -5.29
N THR A 62 -7.80 18.12 -4.11
CA THR A 62 -6.45 18.33 -3.58
C THR A 62 -5.42 17.73 -4.53
N ILE A 63 -5.65 16.51 -5.02
CA ILE A 63 -4.75 15.82 -5.95
C ILE A 63 -4.58 16.62 -7.26
N SER A 64 -5.67 17.05 -7.89
CA SER A 64 -5.62 17.87 -9.13
C SER A 64 -4.81 19.15 -8.92
N ARG A 65 -5.10 19.87 -7.83
CA ARG A 65 -4.39 21.10 -7.48
C ARG A 65 -2.89 20.86 -7.28
N ASN A 66 -2.53 19.79 -6.57
CA ASN A 66 -1.14 19.47 -6.29
C ASN A 66 -0.37 19.11 -7.58
N ALA A 67 -0.99 18.36 -8.48
CA ALA A 67 -0.42 18.01 -9.79
C ALA A 67 -0.22 19.27 -10.66
N GLU A 68 -1.18 20.19 -10.68
CA GLU A 68 -1.05 21.49 -11.37
C GLU A 68 0.10 22.33 -10.80
N LEU A 69 0.20 22.44 -9.47
CA LEU A 69 1.29 23.15 -8.79
C LEU A 69 2.65 22.53 -9.10
N TYR A 70 2.72 21.19 -9.15
CA TYR A 70 3.92 20.48 -9.55
C TYR A 70 4.32 20.84 -11.00
N ALA A 71 3.37 20.81 -11.94
CA ALA A 71 3.61 21.14 -13.34
C ALA A 71 4.14 22.57 -13.53
N ILE A 72 3.54 23.54 -12.84
CA ILE A 72 3.99 24.95 -12.83
C ILE A 72 5.42 25.05 -12.30
N ALA A 73 5.75 24.34 -11.20
CA ALA A 73 7.07 24.40 -10.60
C ALA A 73 8.16 23.76 -11.46
N HIS A 74 7.83 22.74 -12.25
CA HIS A 74 8.78 21.99 -13.08
C HIS A 74 8.77 22.42 -14.56
N GLY A 75 7.95 23.40 -14.92
CA GLY A 75 7.83 23.87 -16.31
C GLY A 75 7.26 22.81 -17.26
N GLU A 76 6.59 21.79 -16.73
CA GLU A 76 5.90 20.79 -17.53
C GLU A 76 4.57 21.41 -17.99
N PRO A 77 4.24 21.43 -19.29
CA PRO A 77 2.90 21.80 -19.71
C PRO A 77 1.94 20.76 -19.14
N GLY A 78 1.22 21.14 -18.08
CA GLY A 78 0.21 20.28 -17.46
C GLY A 78 -0.70 19.73 -18.56
N THR A 79 -0.95 18.43 -18.52
CA THR A 79 -1.77 17.66 -19.49
C THR A 79 -3.26 18.04 -19.44
N ALA A 80 -3.56 19.35 -19.44
CA ALA A 80 -4.88 19.96 -19.47
C ALA A 80 -5.65 19.66 -20.78
N THR A 81 -5.10 18.86 -21.70
CA THR A 81 -5.77 18.47 -22.95
C THR A 81 -6.69 17.26 -22.79
N ALA A 82 -6.75 16.60 -21.63
CA ALA A 82 -7.74 15.56 -21.38
C ALA A 82 -8.75 16.04 -20.33
N SER A 83 -9.91 16.54 -20.78
CA SER A 83 -11.12 16.87 -20.01
C SER A 83 -11.41 18.35 -19.77
N THR A 84 -11.40 19.17 -20.82
CA THR A 84 -12.41 20.24 -20.93
C THR A 84 -13.59 19.69 -21.74
N SER A 85 -14.38 18.81 -21.11
CA SER A 85 -15.75 18.56 -21.57
C SER A 85 -16.54 19.84 -21.31
N VAL A 86 -16.64 20.68 -22.32
CA VAL A 86 -17.45 21.89 -22.32
C VAL A 86 -18.89 21.49 -21.96
N PRO A 87 -19.50 22.02 -20.88
CA PRO A 87 -20.91 21.74 -20.62
C PRO A 87 -21.73 22.43 -21.72
N SER A 88 -22.45 21.64 -22.51
CA SER A 88 -23.47 22.15 -23.44
C SER A 88 -24.55 22.84 -22.60
N VAL A 89 -24.51 24.18 -22.56
CA VAL A 89 -25.56 24.98 -21.95
C VAL A 89 -26.75 24.97 -22.91
N ASN A 90 -27.61 23.95 -22.80
CA ASN A 90 -28.87 23.92 -23.52
C ASN A 90 -29.83 24.93 -22.89
N ALA A 91 -29.89 26.12 -23.48
CA ALA A 91 -31.01 27.01 -23.32
C ALA A 91 -32.18 26.51 -24.18
N GLN A 92 -33.26 26.03 -23.54
CA GLN A 92 -34.64 26.29 -23.96
C GLN A 92 -35.62 25.93 -22.84
#